data_AF-A0A9P6S1L1-F1
#
_entry.id   AF-A0A9P6S1L1-F1
#
_cell.length_a   1.000
_cell.length_b   1.000
_cell.length_c   1.000
_cell.angle_alpha   90.00
_cell.angle_beta   90.00
_cell.angle_gamma   90.00
#
_symmetry.space_group_name_H-M   'P 1'
#
loop_
_entity.id
_entity.type
_entity.pdbx_description
1 polymer ?
#
loop_
_entity_poly.entity_id
_entity_poly.type
_entity_poly.pdbx_seq_one_letter_code
_entity_poly.pdbx_strand_id
1 'polypeptide(L)'
;MADNNATTPVPPPAAAGAESIEKSKNADKNEAKRLAKLEKFLAKQKAAAEKTKVVPAAKEEKKAKPEKAAAAPEPEFVNTTPKGEKKDMSEPMAATYNPKAVEAAWNDWWEKEGFFQPELTADGRIKSEGLFVIAAPPPNITGSLHTGHALAVSIEDGLARWNRMLGKTVLFNPGTDHAGISAQAVVEKQLWKESKQTRHDIGREAFVNKIWDWKDVFQARINNQVRRLGASFDWTREAFTLSDSLSRAVTETFCRFHEEGIIYRATRLVNWCSELNTALSNLEVDNKELTGRTLLN
;
A
#
# COMPACT_ATOMS: atom_id res chain seq x y z
N MET A 1 7.06 7.92 -81.01
CA MET A 1 7.47 9.33 -80.80
C MET A 1 7.74 9.44 -79.31
N ALA A 2 8.95 9.12 -78.80
CA ALA A 2 10.20 9.92 -78.85
C ALA A 2 9.91 11.35 -78.32
N ASP A 3 10.45 11.84 -77.21
CA ASP A 3 11.85 11.85 -76.73
C ASP A 3 11.96 11.64 -75.20
N ASN A 4 12.89 10.87 -74.65
CA ASN A 4 14.34 11.08 -74.47
C ASN A 4 14.71 12.23 -73.51
N ASN A 5 15.15 11.89 -72.29
CA ASN A 5 16.36 12.50 -71.75
C ASN A 5 17.06 11.56 -70.75
N ALA A 6 18.33 11.27 -71.03
CA ALA A 6 19.24 10.47 -70.23
C ALA A 6 20.32 11.38 -69.64
N THR A 7 20.74 11.14 -68.41
CA THR A 7 22.05 11.58 -67.92
C THR A 7 22.54 10.68 -66.77
N THR A 8 23.44 9.78 -67.14
CA THR A 8 24.63 9.14 -66.50
C THR A 8 24.92 9.18 -64.97
N PRO A 9 25.75 8.23 -64.48
CA PRO A 9 25.75 7.72 -63.10
C PRO A 9 26.79 8.36 -62.15
N VAL A 10 26.59 8.22 -60.85
CA VAL A 10 27.49 8.71 -59.76
C VAL A 10 28.00 7.50 -58.93
N PRO A 11 29.28 7.46 -58.49
CA PRO A 11 29.94 6.26 -57.93
C PRO A 11 29.74 6.09 -56.40
N PRO A 12 30.10 4.93 -55.79
CA PRO A 12 30.20 4.75 -54.32
C PRO A 12 31.65 5.02 -53.83
N PRO A 13 32.03 4.96 -52.52
CA PRO A 13 31.28 4.89 -51.24
C PRO A 13 31.82 5.87 -50.14
N ALA A 14 31.32 5.71 -48.90
CA ALA A 14 32.00 5.85 -47.58
C ALA A 14 31.49 6.95 -46.61
N ALA A 15 30.83 6.51 -45.51
CA ALA A 15 31.08 6.94 -44.12
C ALA A 15 30.05 6.33 -43.15
N ALA A 16 30.09 5.02 -42.94
CA ALA A 16 29.55 4.41 -41.72
C ALA A 16 30.58 4.67 -40.59
N GLY A 17 30.48 5.83 -39.94
CA GLY A 17 31.48 6.22 -38.91
C GLY A 17 31.03 7.24 -37.86
N ALA A 18 29.84 7.84 -37.99
CA ALA A 18 29.40 8.88 -37.02
C ALA A 18 28.50 8.34 -35.90
N GLU A 19 27.64 7.35 -36.17
CA GLU A 19 26.65 6.87 -35.18
C GLU A 19 27.21 5.91 -34.12
N SER A 20 28.35 5.26 -34.36
CA SER A 20 29.01 4.38 -33.39
C SER A 20 29.83 5.16 -32.35
N ILE A 21 30.29 6.37 -32.68
CA ILE A 21 31.12 7.21 -31.81
C ILE A 21 30.27 7.97 -30.78
N GLU A 22 29.04 8.38 -31.13
CA GLU A 22 28.15 9.10 -30.21
C GLU A 22 27.55 8.21 -29.11
N LYS A 23 27.26 6.93 -29.42
CA LYS A 23 26.82 5.96 -28.42
C LYS A 23 27.92 5.60 -27.41
N SER A 24 29.19 5.55 -27.84
CA SER A 24 30.34 5.33 -26.94
C SER A 24 30.55 6.50 -25.99
N LYS A 25 30.56 7.75 -26.48
CA LYS A 25 30.80 8.93 -25.63
C LYS A 25 29.78 9.10 -24.50
N ASN A 26 28.51 8.73 -24.71
CA ASN A 26 27.48 8.79 -23.67
C ASN A 26 27.57 7.62 -22.66
N ALA A 27 28.00 6.44 -23.10
CA ALA A 27 28.29 5.32 -22.21
C ALA A 27 29.50 5.63 -21.31
N ASP A 28 30.58 6.16 -21.90
CA ASP A 28 31.81 6.55 -21.20
C ASP A 28 31.55 7.67 -20.18
N LYS A 29 30.67 8.63 -20.52
CA LYS A 29 30.27 9.72 -19.62
C LYS A 29 29.41 9.22 -18.44
N ASN A 30 28.60 8.18 -18.64
CA ASN A 30 27.78 7.58 -17.59
C ASN A 30 28.61 6.68 -16.66
N GLU A 31 29.58 5.95 -17.22
CA GLU A 31 30.53 5.15 -16.44
C GLU A 31 31.46 6.04 -15.61
N ALA A 32 31.99 7.13 -16.18
CA ALA A 32 32.78 8.12 -15.45
C ALA A 32 31.99 8.76 -14.30
N LYS A 33 30.70 9.07 -14.48
CA LYS A 33 29.83 9.57 -13.41
C LYS A 33 29.59 8.53 -12.31
N ARG A 34 29.46 7.25 -12.67
CA ARG A 34 29.27 6.17 -11.70
C ARG A 34 30.54 5.90 -10.90
N LEU A 35 31.71 5.92 -11.54
CA LEU A 35 33.02 5.78 -10.89
C LEU A 35 33.31 6.96 -9.96
N ALA A 36 33.07 8.20 -10.40
CA ALA A 36 33.22 9.39 -9.55
C ALA A 36 32.29 9.36 -8.32
N LYS A 37 31.08 8.79 -8.45
CA LYS A 37 30.13 8.63 -7.33
C LYS A 37 30.58 7.54 -6.35
N LEU A 38 31.16 6.45 -6.87
CA LEU A 38 31.76 5.38 -6.07
C LEU A 38 33.01 5.86 -5.32
N GLU A 39 33.90 6.60 -5.98
CA GLU A 39 35.07 7.21 -5.34
C GLU A 39 34.68 8.20 -4.24
N LYS A 40 33.67 9.05 -4.49
CA LYS A 40 33.16 9.98 -3.48
C LYS A 40 32.52 9.27 -2.29
N PHE A 41 31.89 8.11 -2.53
CA PHE A 41 31.33 7.26 -1.47
C PHE A 41 32.43 6.55 -0.65
N LEU A 42 33.45 6.01 -1.33
CA LEU A 42 34.59 5.36 -0.69
C LEU A 42 35.48 6.36 0.08
N ALA A 43 35.67 7.57 -0.44
CA ALA A 43 36.36 8.66 0.26
C ALA A 43 35.58 9.09 1.52
N LYS A 44 34.25 9.12 1.46
CA LYS A 44 33.40 9.43 2.63
C LYS A 44 33.45 8.31 3.68
N GLN A 45 33.56 7.04 3.27
CA GLN A 45 33.80 5.92 4.19
C GLN A 45 35.21 5.94 4.79
N LYS A 46 36.25 6.25 4.00
CA LYS A 46 37.62 6.37 4.51
C LYS A 46 37.76 7.54 5.48
N ALA A 47 37.15 8.69 5.20
CA ALA A 47 37.13 9.83 6.12
C ALA A 47 36.35 9.54 7.41
N ALA A 48 35.33 8.67 7.36
CA ALA A 48 34.63 8.19 8.55
C ALA A 48 35.48 7.18 9.34
N ALA A 49 36.27 6.35 8.66
CA ALA A 49 37.17 5.38 9.29
C ALA A 49 38.41 6.05 9.92
N GLU A 50 38.99 7.07 9.28
CA GLU A 50 40.16 7.83 9.78
C GLU A 50 39.82 8.70 11.00
N LYS A 51 38.57 9.16 11.16
CA LYS A 51 38.12 9.79 12.41
C LYS A 51 38.14 8.85 13.62
N THR A 52 38.39 7.56 13.41
CA THR A 52 38.38 6.54 14.47
C THR A 52 39.78 6.06 14.89
N LYS A 53 40.87 6.57 14.30
CA LYS A 53 42.23 6.16 14.68
C LYS A 53 43.22 7.33 14.59
N VAL A 54 43.56 7.95 15.74
CA VAL A 54 44.91 8.27 16.26
C VAL A 54 44.77 8.98 17.64
N VAL A 55 45.62 8.60 18.59
CA VAL A 55 45.78 8.97 20.04
C VAL A 55 47.26 9.44 20.21
N PRO A 56 47.82 10.10 21.28
CA PRO A 56 47.31 10.83 22.48
C PRO A 56 47.94 12.25 22.74
N ALA A 57 47.49 12.90 23.82
CA ALA A 57 48.23 13.76 24.79
C ALA A 57 48.09 15.31 24.74
N ALA A 58 47.33 15.87 25.69
CA ALA A 58 47.81 16.74 26.78
C ALA A 58 46.65 17.13 27.72
N LYS A 59 46.89 17.09 29.04
CA LYS A 59 45.93 17.28 30.13
C LYS A 59 45.52 18.75 30.28
N GLU A 60 44.22 19.00 30.46
CA GLU A 60 43.69 20.05 31.34
C GLU A 60 42.41 19.53 32.02
N GLU A 61 42.36 19.66 33.33
CA GLU A 61 41.36 19.07 34.23
C GLU A 61 39.97 19.69 34.07
N LYS A 62 38.97 18.86 33.73
CA LYS A 62 37.55 19.16 34.00
C LYS A 62 36.89 17.94 34.65
N LYS A 63 36.31 18.21 35.83
CA LYS A 63 35.55 17.30 36.72
C LYS A 63 34.87 16.13 36.01
N ALA A 64 35.17 14.92 36.49
CA ALA A 64 34.55 13.67 36.06
C ALA A 64 33.02 13.74 36.19
N LYS A 65 32.34 13.58 35.06
CA LYS A 65 30.92 13.22 34.98
C LYS A 65 30.88 11.70 34.93
N PRO A 66 30.10 10.99 35.78
CA PRO A 66 30.09 9.53 35.77
C PRO A 66 29.67 9.03 34.38
N GLU A 67 30.54 8.21 33.80
CA GLU A 67 30.37 7.54 32.52
C GLU A 67 29.17 6.60 32.66
N LYS A 68 28.07 6.90 31.96
CA LYS A 68 26.90 6.03 31.92
C LYS A 68 27.33 4.77 31.17
N ALA A 69 27.49 3.66 31.89
CA ALA A 69 27.81 2.36 31.32
C ALA A 69 26.96 2.12 30.07
N ALA A 70 27.61 1.70 28.97
CA ALA A 70 26.93 1.28 27.76
C ALA A 70 25.90 0.21 28.16
N ALA A 71 24.61 0.51 27.92
CA ALA A 71 23.53 -0.41 28.23
C ALA A 71 23.81 -1.75 27.53
N ALA A 72 23.81 -2.84 28.31
CA ALA A 72 23.84 -4.19 27.76
C ALA A 72 22.74 -4.33 26.70
N PRO A 73 22.96 -5.10 25.61
CA PRO A 73 21.91 -5.35 24.63
C PRO A 73 20.69 -5.91 25.36
N GLU A 74 19.59 -5.16 25.35
CA GLU A 74 18.35 -5.60 25.98
C GLU A 74 17.97 -6.96 25.39
N PRO A 75 17.63 -7.96 26.23
CA PRO A 75 17.24 -9.27 25.75
C PRO A 75 16.04 -9.15 24.81
N GLU A 76 16.05 -9.94 23.74
CA GLU A 76 14.95 -9.95 22.77
C GLU A 76 13.66 -10.36 23.49
N PHE A 77 12.63 -9.51 23.41
CA PHE A 77 11.34 -9.77 24.07
C PHE A 77 10.67 -11.00 23.46
N VAL A 78 10.38 -12.00 24.30
CA VAL A 78 9.61 -13.20 23.94
C VAL A 78 8.23 -13.08 24.56
N ASN A 79 7.18 -13.14 23.74
CA ASN A 79 5.82 -13.16 24.24
C ASN A 79 5.49 -14.55 24.81
N THR A 80 5.34 -14.65 26.13
CA THR A 80 4.93 -15.88 26.85
C THR A 80 3.43 -15.97 27.07
N THR A 81 2.66 -14.93 26.74
CA THR A 81 1.21 -14.91 26.95
C THR A 81 0.52 -15.77 25.88
N PRO A 82 -0.32 -16.75 26.25
CA PRO A 82 -1.11 -17.50 25.29
C PRO A 82 -2.02 -16.58 24.46
N LYS A 83 -2.28 -16.96 23.21
CA LYS A 83 -3.08 -16.12 22.30
C LYS A 83 -4.47 -15.85 22.89
N GLY A 84 -4.82 -14.57 23.01
CA GLY A 84 -6.11 -14.11 23.51
C GLY A 84 -6.22 -14.07 25.04
N GLU A 85 -5.20 -14.50 25.78
CA GLU A 85 -5.19 -14.30 27.23
C GLU A 85 -4.71 -12.90 27.59
N LYS A 86 -5.22 -12.38 28.72
CA LYS A 86 -4.75 -11.10 29.25
C LYS A 86 -3.29 -11.24 29.64
N LYS A 87 -2.47 -10.27 29.20
CA LYS A 87 -1.06 -10.19 29.58
C LYS A 87 -0.90 -10.11 31.10
N ASP A 88 0.01 -10.90 31.64
CA ASP A 88 0.41 -10.81 33.04
C ASP A 88 1.21 -9.52 33.30
N MET A 89 0.81 -8.81 34.34
CA MET A 89 1.36 -7.51 34.74
C MET A 89 1.90 -7.54 36.17
N SER A 90 2.07 -8.73 36.78
CA SER A 90 2.63 -8.86 38.14
C SER A 90 4.14 -8.61 38.20
N GLU A 91 4.85 -8.82 37.09
CA GLU A 91 6.28 -8.59 36.99
C GLU A 91 6.64 -7.10 37.11
N PRO A 92 7.80 -6.75 37.69
CA PRO A 92 8.26 -5.37 37.78
C PRO A 92 8.34 -4.70 36.40
N MET A 93 7.97 -3.42 36.33
CA MET A 93 8.08 -2.65 35.08
C MET A 93 9.53 -2.56 34.62
N ALA A 94 9.74 -2.73 33.31
CA ALA A 94 11.03 -2.50 32.69
C ALA A 94 11.50 -1.06 32.90
N ALA A 95 12.82 -0.86 32.98
CA ALA A 95 13.42 0.46 33.16
C ALA A 95 13.18 1.41 31.96
N THR A 96 12.90 0.86 30.79
CA THR A 96 12.69 1.55 29.52
C THR A 96 11.38 1.11 28.87
N TYR A 97 10.71 2.02 28.17
CA TYR A 97 9.52 1.69 27.39
C TYR A 97 9.91 0.88 26.15
N ASN A 98 9.40 -0.35 26.06
CA ASN A 98 9.54 -1.20 24.89
C ASN A 98 8.15 -1.46 24.27
N PRO A 99 7.80 -0.82 23.14
CA PRO A 99 6.48 -0.97 22.53
C PRO A 99 6.19 -2.40 22.10
N LYS A 100 7.20 -3.16 21.64
CA LYS A 100 7.00 -4.58 21.27
C LYS A 100 6.56 -5.42 22.46
N ALA A 101 7.15 -5.16 23.62
CA ALA A 101 6.76 -5.82 24.86
C ALA A 101 5.40 -5.35 25.34
N VAL A 102 5.13 -4.04 25.28
CA VAL A 102 3.89 -3.46 25.78
C VAL A 102 2.70 -3.87 24.93
N GLU A 103 2.75 -3.74 23.61
CA GLU A 103 1.64 -4.04 22.68
C GLU A 103 1.33 -5.54 22.56
N ALA A 104 2.26 -6.41 22.93
CA ALA A 104 2.08 -7.86 22.84
C ALA A 104 0.85 -8.34 23.62
N ALA A 105 0.12 -9.28 23.02
CA ALA A 105 -1.09 -9.93 23.53
C ALA A 105 -2.34 -9.05 23.70
N TRP A 106 -2.24 -7.71 23.75
CA TRP A 106 -3.42 -6.86 23.97
C TRP A 106 -4.48 -6.97 22.90
N ASN A 107 -4.11 -6.88 21.62
CA ASN A 107 -5.10 -6.96 20.53
C ASN A 107 -5.81 -8.31 20.51
N ASP A 108 -5.07 -9.42 20.65
CA ASP A 108 -5.67 -10.75 20.68
C ASP A 108 -6.65 -10.89 21.85
N TRP A 109 -6.31 -10.35 23.03
CA TRP A 109 -7.20 -10.35 24.19
C TRP A 109 -8.43 -9.44 23.98
N TRP A 110 -8.25 -8.21 23.51
CA TRP A 110 -9.36 -7.29 23.24
C TRP A 110 -10.35 -7.84 22.20
N GLU A 111 -9.85 -8.52 21.16
CA GLU A 111 -10.69 -9.20 20.17
C GLU A 111 -11.44 -10.39 20.80
N LYS A 112 -10.77 -11.21 21.62
CA LYS A 112 -11.37 -12.37 22.31
C LYS A 112 -12.48 -11.95 23.27
N GLU A 113 -12.27 -10.90 24.05
CA GLU A 113 -13.26 -10.37 25.02
C GLU A 113 -14.39 -9.59 24.34
N GLY A 114 -14.28 -9.29 23.04
CA GLY A 114 -15.31 -8.59 22.29
C GLY A 114 -15.42 -7.10 22.58
N PHE A 115 -14.39 -6.45 23.15
CA PHE A 115 -14.42 -5.02 23.53
C PHE A 115 -14.65 -4.05 22.36
N PHE A 116 -14.46 -4.52 21.12
CA PHE A 116 -14.67 -3.71 19.94
C PHE A 116 -16.09 -3.79 19.39
N GLN A 117 -16.87 -4.79 19.84
CA GLN A 117 -18.27 -4.97 19.44
C GLN A 117 -19.16 -3.88 20.02
N PRO A 118 -20.26 -3.52 19.34
CA PRO A 118 -21.21 -2.55 19.86
C PRO A 118 -21.92 -3.09 21.11
N GLU A 119 -21.76 -2.39 22.23
CA GLU A 119 -22.51 -2.71 23.45
C GLU A 119 -23.93 -2.12 23.39
N LEU A 120 -24.92 -3.00 23.57
CA LEU A 120 -26.34 -2.68 23.68
C LEU A 120 -26.82 -2.82 25.13
N THR A 121 -28.00 -2.28 25.42
CA THR A 121 -28.70 -2.53 26.68
C THR A 121 -29.16 -3.98 26.78
N ALA A 122 -29.56 -4.44 27.98
CA ALA A 122 -30.01 -5.82 28.20
C ALA A 122 -31.24 -6.21 27.34
N ASP A 123 -32.07 -5.24 26.96
CA ASP A 123 -33.21 -5.39 26.04
C ASP A 123 -32.82 -5.21 24.55
N GLY A 124 -31.53 -5.14 24.24
CA GLY A 124 -31.01 -5.09 22.86
C GLY A 124 -31.13 -3.73 22.18
N ARG A 125 -31.25 -2.64 22.95
CA ARG A 125 -31.41 -1.28 22.42
C ARG A 125 -30.11 -0.48 22.50
N ILE A 126 -30.08 0.62 21.73
CA ILE A 126 -29.01 1.61 21.80
C ILE A 126 -29.03 2.23 23.21
N LYS A 127 -27.84 2.42 23.79
CA LYS A 127 -27.67 3.07 25.09
C LYS A 127 -28.21 4.52 25.06
N SER A 128 -28.68 5.00 26.21
CA SER A 128 -29.20 6.37 26.36
C SER A 128 -28.21 7.48 25.98
N GLU A 129 -26.93 7.19 26.09
CA GLU A 129 -25.78 8.04 25.80
C GLU A 129 -25.63 8.30 24.30
N GLY A 130 -26.24 7.44 23.47
CA GLY A 130 -26.37 7.61 22.03
C GLY A 130 -25.65 6.54 21.20
N LEU A 131 -25.75 6.70 19.88
CA LEU A 131 -25.14 5.84 18.86
C LEU A 131 -24.02 6.60 18.15
N PHE A 132 -22.90 5.93 17.92
CA PHE A 132 -21.83 6.42 17.06
C PHE A 132 -21.39 5.31 16.10
N VAL A 133 -21.48 5.55 14.79
CA VAL A 133 -21.13 4.56 13.77
C VAL A 133 -20.12 5.16 12.79
N ILE A 134 -19.06 4.41 12.52
CA ILE A 134 -18.14 4.67 11.43
C ILE A 134 -18.12 3.42 10.55
N ALA A 135 -18.43 3.59 9.27
CA ALA A 135 -18.07 2.62 8.23
C ALA A 135 -16.65 2.99 7.76
N ALA A 136 -15.67 2.16 8.08
CA ALA A 136 -14.30 2.43 7.70
C ALA A 136 -14.18 2.46 6.17
N PRO A 137 -13.49 3.45 5.58
CA PRO A 137 -13.21 3.45 4.15
C PRO A 137 -12.48 2.16 3.77
N PRO A 138 -13.09 1.28 2.96
CA PRO A 138 -12.52 -0.03 2.72
C PRO A 138 -11.26 0.08 1.85
N PRO A 139 -10.08 -0.36 2.29
CA PRO A 139 -8.89 -0.35 1.45
C PRO A 139 -9.03 -1.32 0.28
N ASN A 140 -8.45 -0.92 -0.84
CA ASN A 140 -8.39 -1.73 -2.06
C ASN A 140 -7.47 -2.94 -1.85
N ILE A 141 -7.88 -4.11 -2.35
CA ILE A 141 -7.07 -5.35 -2.34
C ILE A 141 -5.90 -5.34 -3.33
N THR A 142 -5.26 -4.19 -3.57
CA THR A 142 -4.23 -4.01 -4.62
C THR A 142 -2.80 -3.99 -4.11
N GLY A 143 -2.59 -4.10 -2.78
CA GLY A 143 -1.27 -3.96 -2.18
C GLY A 143 -1.29 -3.98 -0.65
N SER A 144 -0.14 -3.66 -0.05
CA SER A 144 -0.02 -3.43 1.39
C SER A 144 -0.44 -2.00 1.74
N LEU A 145 -0.96 -1.80 2.96
CA LEU A 145 -1.25 -0.47 3.47
C LEU A 145 0.02 0.36 3.63
N HIS A 146 -0.13 1.67 3.43
CA HIS A 146 0.92 2.70 3.60
C HIS A 146 0.54 3.72 4.68
N THR A 147 1.45 4.64 5.03
CA THR A 147 1.25 5.62 6.12
C THR A 147 -0.04 6.45 6.01
N GLY A 148 -0.49 6.78 4.79
CA GLY A 148 -1.80 7.43 4.60
C GLY A 148 -3.00 6.64 5.16
N HIS A 149 -2.99 5.31 5.03
CA HIS A 149 -4.02 4.45 5.65
C HIS A 149 -3.88 4.46 7.18
N ALA A 150 -2.64 4.40 7.68
CA ALA A 150 -2.40 4.46 9.13
C ALA A 150 -2.90 5.77 9.75
N LEU A 151 -2.74 6.90 9.05
CA LEU A 151 -3.26 8.20 9.47
C LEU A 151 -4.79 8.19 9.57
N ALA A 152 -5.48 7.78 8.50
CA ALA A 152 -6.94 7.73 8.47
C ALA A 152 -7.51 6.81 9.57
N VAL A 153 -7.00 5.59 9.65
CA VAL A 153 -7.40 4.60 10.66
C VAL A 153 -7.16 5.12 12.08
N SER A 154 -6.03 5.79 12.34
CA SER A 154 -5.73 6.33 13.68
C SER A 154 -6.72 7.41 14.11
N ILE A 155 -7.16 8.27 13.18
CA ILE A 155 -8.15 9.32 13.45
C ILE A 155 -9.51 8.69 13.75
N GLU A 156 -9.96 7.77 12.89
CA GLU A 156 -11.24 7.08 13.03
C GLU A 156 -11.30 6.26 14.34
N ASP A 157 -10.21 5.53 14.64
CA ASP A 157 -10.07 4.75 15.86
C ASP A 157 -10.10 5.63 17.12
N GLY A 158 -9.39 6.77 17.09
CA GLY A 158 -9.43 7.75 18.16
C GLY A 158 -10.85 8.26 18.45
N LEU A 159 -11.63 8.54 17.41
CA LEU A 159 -13.03 8.93 17.54
C LEU A 159 -13.91 7.79 18.08
N ALA A 160 -13.71 6.56 17.60
CA ALA A 160 -14.45 5.39 18.08
C ALA A 160 -14.18 5.13 19.57
N ARG A 161 -12.91 5.13 19.99
CA ARG A 161 -12.51 4.98 21.39
C ARG A 161 -13.05 6.09 22.27
N TRP A 162 -12.94 7.34 21.84
CA TRP A 162 -13.50 8.49 22.55
C TRP A 162 -15.02 8.34 22.79
N ASN A 163 -15.78 7.98 21.77
CA ASN A 163 -17.22 7.79 21.91
C ASN A 163 -17.58 6.57 22.78
N ARG A 164 -16.79 5.48 22.77
CA ARG A 164 -16.96 4.36 23.71
C ARG A 164 -16.73 4.82 25.15
N MET A 165 -15.72 5.65 25.39
CA MET A 165 -15.44 6.23 26.71
C MET A 165 -16.55 7.18 27.20
N LEU A 166 -17.30 7.80 26.29
CA LEU A 166 -18.51 8.56 26.60
C LEU A 166 -19.74 7.69 26.90
N GLY A 167 -19.59 6.36 26.91
CA GLY A 167 -20.67 5.41 27.22
C GLY A 167 -21.60 5.10 26.05
N LYS A 168 -21.34 5.61 24.84
CA LYS A 168 -22.19 5.38 23.67
C LYS A 168 -22.13 3.94 23.17
N THR A 169 -23.18 3.51 22.47
CA THR A 169 -23.10 2.34 21.59
C THR A 169 -22.26 2.71 20.37
N VAL A 170 -21.15 2.02 20.15
CA VAL A 170 -20.20 2.33 19.06
C VAL A 170 -20.04 1.16 18.11
N LEU A 171 -20.22 1.41 16.81
CA LEU A 171 -19.87 0.47 15.74
C LEU A 171 -18.78 1.08 14.86
N PHE A 172 -17.61 0.46 14.84
CA PHE A 172 -16.54 0.79 13.91
C PHE A 172 -16.36 -0.39 12.95
N ASN A 173 -17.02 -0.30 11.79
CA ASN A 173 -17.22 -1.44 10.89
C ASN A 173 -16.06 -1.57 9.88
N PRO A 174 -15.30 -2.67 9.90
CA PRO A 174 -14.23 -2.91 8.93
C PRO A 174 -14.77 -3.43 7.61
N GLY A 175 -14.00 -3.22 6.54
CA GLY A 175 -14.21 -3.92 5.29
C GLY A 175 -13.06 -3.74 4.31
N THR A 176 -13.12 -4.45 3.19
CA THR A 176 -12.16 -4.34 2.08
C THR A 176 -12.88 -4.19 0.75
N ASP A 177 -12.24 -3.49 -0.18
CA ASP A 177 -12.79 -3.25 -1.51
C ASP A 177 -12.10 -4.09 -2.58
N HIS A 178 -12.90 -4.78 -3.39
CA HIS A 178 -12.48 -5.51 -4.58
C HIS A 178 -11.74 -4.65 -5.60
N ALA A 179 -11.96 -3.33 -5.62
CA ALA A 179 -11.26 -2.35 -6.43
C ALA A 179 -11.30 -2.59 -7.95
N GLY A 180 -12.26 -3.39 -8.44
CA GLY A 180 -12.54 -3.70 -9.85
C GLY A 180 -11.33 -3.65 -10.78
N ILE A 181 -11.25 -2.58 -11.57
CA ILE A 181 -10.21 -2.35 -12.59
C ILE A 181 -8.78 -2.34 -12.01
N SER A 182 -8.61 -1.83 -10.79
CA SER A 182 -7.30 -1.74 -10.14
C SER A 182 -6.80 -3.12 -9.73
N ALA A 183 -7.66 -3.95 -9.14
CA ALA A 183 -7.29 -5.33 -8.80
C ALA A 183 -7.00 -6.15 -10.06
N GLN A 184 -7.84 -6.03 -11.10
CA GLN A 184 -7.61 -6.68 -12.39
C GLN A 184 -6.22 -6.30 -12.95
N ALA A 185 -5.89 -5.02 -13.03
CA ALA A 185 -4.62 -4.57 -13.58
C ALA A 185 -3.39 -5.07 -12.79
N VAL A 186 -3.49 -5.18 -11.46
CA VAL A 186 -2.39 -5.73 -10.65
C VAL A 186 -2.24 -7.24 -10.87
N VAL A 187 -3.34 -7.99 -10.90
CA VAL A 187 -3.30 -9.44 -11.13
C VAL A 187 -2.83 -9.77 -12.55
N GLU A 188 -3.24 -9.00 -13.56
CA GLU A 188 -2.72 -9.15 -14.94
C GLU A 188 -1.21 -8.92 -15.02
N LYS A 189 -0.70 -7.86 -14.37
CA LYS A 189 0.74 -7.59 -14.30
C LYS A 189 1.51 -8.71 -13.61
N GLN A 190 0.95 -9.28 -12.53
CA GLN A 190 1.55 -10.41 -11.83
C GLN A 190 1.58 -11.66 -12.71
N LEU A 191 0.46 -11.98 -13.37
CA LEU A 191 0.36 -13.11 -14.29
C LEU A 191 1.41 -13.02 -15.41
N TRP A 192 1.55 -11.84 -16.02
CA TRP A 192 2.56 -11.59 -17.04
C TRP A 192 4.00 -11.73 -16.51
N LYS A 193 4.24 -11.33 -15.26
CA LYS A 193 5.56 -11.44 -14.62
C LYS A 193 5.94 -12.90 -14.34
N GLU A 194 5.00 -13.70 -13.85
CA GLU A 194 5.23 -15.09 -13.44
C GLU A 194 5.26 -16.06 -14.62
N SER A 195 4.35 -15.89 -15.58
CA SER A 195 4.07 -16.91 -16.60
C SER A 195 4.16 -16.39 -18.03
N LYS A 196 4.32 -15.08 -18.24
CA LYS A 196 4.24 -14.44 -19.57
C LYS A 196 2.92 -14.72 -20.30
N GLN A 197 1.85 -14.96 -19.55
CA GLN A 197 0.49 -15.12 -20.06
C GLN A 197 -0.34 -13.88 -19.75
N THR A 198 -1.34 -13.65 -20.59
CA THR A 198 -2.37 -12.63 -20.42
C THR A 198 -3.64 -13.26 -19.84
N ARG A 199 -4.59 -12.43 -19.36
CA ARG A 199 -5.90 -12.92 -18.92
C ARG A 199 -6.70 -13.62 -20.02
N HIS A 200 -6.40 -13.32 -21.29
CA HIS A 200 -7.06 -13.94 -22.43
C HIS A 200 -6.54 -15.36 -22.67
N ASP A 201 -5.26 -15.61 -22.39
CA ASP A 201 -4.65 -16.93 -22.59
C ASP A 201 -5.20 -17.98 -21.61
N ILE A 202 -5.50 -17.56 -20.37
CA ILE A 202 -6.02 -18.46 -19.32
C ILE A 202 -7.56 -18.50 -19.27
N GLY A 203 -8.24 -17.57 -19.93
CA GLY A 203 -9.69 -17.46 -19.94
C GLY A 203 -10.30 -16.86 -18.67
N ARG A 204 -11.61 -16.54 -18.74
CA ARG A 204 -12.33 -15.79 -17.69
C ARG A 204 -12.37 -16.51 -16.35
N GLU A 205 -12.77 -17.77 -16.33
CA GLU A 205 -12.97 -18.51 -15.07
C GLU A 205 -11.66 -18.66 -14.30
N ALA A 206 -10.59 -19.08 -14.97
CA ALA A 206 -9.28 -19.21 -14.35
C ALA A 206 -8.74 -17.86 -13.86
N PHE A 207 -8.95 -16.79 -14.62
CA PHE A 207 -8.53 -15.45 -14.21
C PHE A 207 -9.33 -14.93 -13.00
N VAL A 208 -10.64 -15.15 -12.95
CA VAL A 208 -11.48 -14.81 -11.79
C VAL A 208 -11.03 -15.58 -10.55
N ASN A 209 -10.72 -16.87 -10.66
CA ASN A 209 -10.19 -17.65 -9.55
C ASN A 209 -8.87 -17.07 -9.04
N LYS A 210 -7.95 -16.67 -9.93
CA LYS A 210 -6.73 -15.98 -9.53
C LYS A 210 -6.97 -14.66 -8.79
N ILE A 211 -8.01 -13.90 -9.17
CA ILE A 211 -8.40 -12.67 -8.44
C ILE A 211 -8.89 -13.02 -7.04
N TRP A 212 -9.65 -14.11 -6.86
CA TRP A 212 -10.09 -14.56 -5.53
C TRP A 212 -8.92 -15.03 -4.66
N ASP A 213 -7.99 -15.80 -5.22
CA ASP A 213 -6.76 -16.20 -4.51
C ASP A 213 -5.96 -14.97 -4.06
N TRP A 214 -5.84 -13.98 -4.95
CA TRP A 214 -5.20 -12.71 -4.65
C TRP A 214 -5.93 -11.96 -3.52
N LYS A 215 -7.25 -11.84 -3.62
CA LYS A 215 -8.10 -11.20 -2.61
C LYS A 215 -7.84 -11.81 -1.24
N ASP A 216 -7.83 -13.13 -1.09
CA ASP A 216 -7.70 -13.78 0.22
C ASP A 216 -6.34 -13.48 0.87
N VAL A 217 -5.26 -13.53 0.08
CA VAL A 217 -3.91 -13.19 0.56
C VAL A 217 -3.81 -11.72 0.98
N PHE A 218 -4.33 -10.81 0.16
CA PHE A 218 -4.20 -9.37 0.42
C PHE A 218 -5.15 -8.88 1.51
N GLN A 219 -6.38 -9.39 1.57
CA GLN A 219 -7.31 -9.09 2.66
C GLN A 219 -6.71 -9.54 4.00
N ALA A 220 -6.18 -10.76 4.09
CA ALA A 220 -5.52 -11.23 5.32
C ALA A 220 -4.34 -10.34 5.71
N ARG A 221 -3.53 -9.90 4.73
CA ARG A 221 -2.41 -8.98 4.98
C ARG A 221 -2.88 -7.61 5.49
N ILE A 222 -3.85 -7.00 4.82
CA ILE A 222 -4.44 -5.71 5.19
C ILE A 222 -4.99 -5.78 6.61
N ASN A 223 -5.78 -6.80 6.90
CA ASN A 223 -6.39 -6.98 8.22
C ASN A 223 -5.32 -7.13 9.31
N ASN A 224 -4.24 -7.88 9.05
CA ASN A 224 -3.12 -8.00 9.98
C ASN A 224 -2.39 -6.68 10.20
N GLN A 225 -2.22 -5.86 9.16
CA GLN A 225 -1.62 -4.53 9.31
C GLN A 225 -2.50 -3.62 10.19
N VAL A 226 -3.81 -3.63 9.98
CA VAL A 226 -4.73 -2.81 10.79
C VAL A 226 -4.83 -3.31 12.24
N ARG A 227 -4.90 -4.63 12.45
CA ARG A 227 -4.77 -5.21 13.79
C ARG A 227 -3.47 -4.79 14.45
N ARG A 228 -2.35 -4.79 13.73
CA ARG A 228 -1.07 -4.37 14.29
C ARG A 228 -1.02 -2.89 14.64
N LEU A 229 -1.78 -2.04 13.97
CA LEU A 229 -1.97 -0.63 14.34
C LEU A 229 -2.81 -0.46 15.62
N GLY A 230 -3.51 -1.51 16.07
CA GLY A 230 -4.36 -1.47 17.26
C GLY A 230 -5.74 -0.87 17.01
N ALA A 231 -6.24 -0.90 15.77
CA ALA A 231 -7.57 -0.39 15.46
C ALA A 231 -8.66 -1.22 16.14
N SER A 232 -9.61 -0.54 16.78
CA SER A 232 -10.74 -1.11 17.52
C SER A 232 -11.93 -1.46 16.63
N PHE A 233 -11.66 -2.17 15.53
CA PHE A 233 -12.69 -2.63 14.60
C PHE A 233 -13.54 -3.77 15.18
N ASP A 234 -14.82 -3.78 14.82
CA ASP A 234 -15.67 -4.95 15.01
C ASP A 234 -15.40 -5.98 13.89
N TRP A 235 -14.41 -6.84 14.12
CA TRP A 235 -14.03 -7.89 13.17
C TRP A 235 -15.10 -8.96 12.95
N THR A 236 -16.13 -9.03 13.79
CA THR A 236 -17.25 -9.97 13.57
C THR A 236 -18.14 -9.56 12.40
N ARG A 237 -18.02 -8.30 11.95
CA ARG A 237 -18.81 -7.70 10.88
C ARG A 237 -17.97 -7.30 9.67
N GLU A 238 -16.82 -7.93 9.48
CA GLU A 238 -15.95 -7.65 8.35
C GLU A 238 -16.70 -7.80 7.02
N ALA A 239 -16.73 -6.71 6.26
CA ALA A 239 -17.40 -6.64 4.98
C ALA A 239 -16.42 -6.76 3.81
N PHE A 240 -16.87 -7.37 2.72
CA PHE A 240 -16.17 -7.34 1.44
C PHE A 240 -17.15 -6.93 0.35
N THR A 241 -16.76 -6.03 -0.55
CA THR A 241 -17.69 -5.41 -1.51
C THR A 241 -18.36 -6.40 -2.47
N LEU A 242 -17.74 -7.57 -2.74
CA LEU A 242 -18.35 -8.67 -3.50
C LEU A 242 -18.94 -9.79 -2.63
N SER A 243 -19.13 -9.56 -1.33
CA SER A 243 -19.90 -10.47 -0.49
C SER A 243 -21.34 -10.55 -0.98
N ASP A 244 -22.00 -11.68 -0.71
CA ASP A 244 -23.37 -11.94 -1.16
C ASP A 244 -24.37 -10.88 -0.65
N SER A 245 -24.25 -10.44 0.61
CA SER A 245 -25.10 -9.37 1.16
C SER A 245 -24.91 -8.02 0.48
N LEU A 246 -23.66 -7.60 0.25
CA LEU A 246 -23.38 -6.32 -0.40
C LEU A 246 -23.67 -6.35 -1.90
N SER A 247 -23.43 -7.49 -2.56
CA SER A 247 -23.79 -7.68 -3.97
C SER A 247 -25.29 -7.55 -4.19
N ARG A 248 -26.12 -8.14 -3.30
CA ARG A 248 -27.57 -7.93 -3.33
C ARG A 248 -27.95 -6.47 -3.18
N ALA A 249 -27.31 -5.73 -2.26
CA ALA A 249 -27.59 -4.32 -2.06
C ALA A 249 -27.29 -3.48 -3.32
N VAL A 250 -26.21 -3.82 -4.04
CA VAL A 250 -25.87 -3.18 -5.33
C VAL A 250 -26.92 -3.53 -6.40
N THR A 251 -27.31 -4.81 -6.53
CA THR A 251 -28.35 -5.24 -7.48
C THR A 251 -29.69 -4.54 -7.22
N GLU A 252 -30.14 -4.51 -5.97
CA GLU A 252 -31.36 -3.82 -5.56
C GLU A 252 -31.31 -2.32 -5.91
N THR A 253 -30.18 -1.67 -5.60
CA THR A 253 -29.99 -0.24 -5.92
C THR A 253 -30.02 0.00 -7.43
N PHE A 254 -29.41 -0.89 -8.23
CA PHE A 254 -29.45 -0.81 -9.68
C PHE A 254 -30.88 -0.95 -10.21
N CYS A 255 -31.62 -1.97 -9.75
CA CYS A 255 -33.01 -2.21 -10.16
C CYS A 255 -33.89 -1.00 -9.84
N ARG A 256 -33.84 -0.50 -8.60
CA ARG A 256 -34.61 0.67 -8.18
C ARG A 256 -34.29 1.91 -9.01
N PHE A 257 -33.00 2.22 -9.21
CA PHE A 257 -32.61 3.38 -10.01
C PHE A 257 -32.95 3.24 -11.50
N HIS A 258 -32.99 2.01 -12.02
CA HIS A 258 -33.47 1.76 -13.37
C HIS A 258 -34.99 1.95 -13.48
N GLU A 259 -35.77 1.45 -12.51
CA GLU A 259 -37.22 1.64 -12.43
C GLU A 259 -37.62 3.11 -12.28
N GLU A 260 -36.84 3.89 -11.52
CA GLU A 260 -37.01 5.34 -11.37
C GLU A 260 -36.54 6.15 -12.61
N GLY A 261 -35.93 5.49 -13.61
CA GLY A 261 -35.42 6.14 -14.83
C GLY A 261 -34.10 6.91 -14.67
N ILE A 262 -33.43 6.78 -13.52
CA ILE A 262 -32.11 7.39 -13.23
C ILE A 262 -31.02 6.64 -14.00
N ILE A 263 -31.04 5.31 -13.96
CA ILE A 263 -30.17 4.44 -14.76
C ILE A 263 -30.88 4.10 -16.06
N TYR A 264 -30.20 4.32 -17.19
CA TYR A 264 -30.73 4.01 -18.51
C TYR A 264 -29.61 3.54 -19.45
N ARG A 265 -30.00 2.93 -20.57
CA ARG A 265 -29.08 2.51 -21.63
C ARG A 265 -29.24 3.42 -22.84
N ALA A 266 -28.16 4.07 -23.26
CA ALA A 266 -28.11 4.87 -24.48
C ALA A 266 -26.73 4.81 -25.12
N THR A 267 -26.66 5.09 -26.42
CA THR A 267 -25.39 5.26 -27.13
C THR A 267 -24.88 6.67 -26.88
N ARG A 268 -23.72 6.78 -26.23
CA ARG A 268 -23.05 8.06 -25.91
C ARG A 268 -21.55 7.95 -26.13
N LEU A 269 -20.91 9.09 -26.30
CA LEU A 269 -19.45 9.18 -26.29
C LEU A 269 -18.96 8.90 -24.86
N VAL A 270 -17.96 8.02 -24.74
CA VAL A 270 -17.38 7.60 -23.47
C VAL A 270 -15.87 7.68 -23.54
N ASN A 271 -15.20 7.76 -22.40
CA ASN A 271 -13.76 7.58 -22.32
C ASN A 271 -13.46 6.08 -22.43
N TRP A 272 -12.78 5.65 -23.49
CA TRP A 272 -12.43 4.24 -23.71
C TRP A 272 -10.93 4.01 -23.51
N CYS A 273 -10.59 3.05 -22.65
CA CYS A 273 -9.21 2.59 -22.50
C CYS A 273 -8.93 1.43 -23.46
N SER A 274 -8.04 1.62 -24.43
CA SER A 274 -7.66 0.59 -25.40
C SER A 274 -6.82 -0.55 -24.81
N GLU A 275 -6.12 -0.30 -23.71
CA GLU A 275 -5.30 -1.31 -23.02
C GLU A 275 -6.20 -2.26 -22.21
N LEU A 276 -7.04 -1.70 -21.35
CA LEU A 276 -7.91 -2.47 -20.44
C LEU A 276 -9.19 -2.95 -21.12
N ASN A 277 -9.50 -2.42 -22.32
CA ASN A 277 -10.70 -2.71 -23.11
C ASN A 277 -12.00 -2.47 -22.31
N THR A 278 -12.10 -1.29 -21.69
CA THR A 278 -13.27 -0.87 -20.91
C THR A 278 -13.52 0.62 -21.01
N ALA A 279 -14.78 1.02 -20.77
CA ALA A 279 -15.13 2.41 -20.54
C ALA A 279 -14.68 2.86 -19.14
N LEU A 280 -14.31 4.14 -19.02
CA LEU A 280 -13.92 4.80 -17.79
C LEU A 280 -14.84 5.98 -17.49
N SER A 281 -15.08 6.24 -16.21
CA SER A 281 -15.82 7.44 -15.79
C SER A 281 -14.95 8.68 -15.96
N ASN A 282 -15.56 9.88 -15.98
CA ASN A 282 -14.79 11.12 -16.06
C ASN A 282 -13.84 11.32 -14.87
N LEU A 283 -14.19 10.78 -13.70
CA LEU A 283 -13.36 10.87 -12.49
C LEU A 283 -12.13 9.94 -12.53
N GLU A 284 -12.13 8.96 -13.43
CA GLU A 284 -11.01 8.01 -13.60
C GLU A 284 -10.00 8.47 -14.67
N VAL A 285 -10.26 9.61 -15.31
CA VAL A 285 -9.43 10.14 -16.41
C VAL A 285 -8.66 11.38 -15.96
N ASP A 286 -7.34 11.23 -15.88
CA ASP A 286 -6.42 12.35 -15.66
C ASP A 286 -6.05 13.03 -16.98
N ASN A 287 -6.41 14.30 -17.12
CA ASN A 287 -6.03 15.11 -18.27
C ASN A 287 -4.61 15.67 -18.10
N LYS A 288 -3.75 15.43 -19.10
CA LYS A 288 -2.39 15.97 -19.15
C LYS A 288 -2.23 16.84 -20.38
N GLU A 289 -1.83 18.09 -20.19
CA GLU A 289 -1.49 18.97 -21.30
C GLU A 289 -0.17 18.52 -21.92
N LEU A 290 -0.17 18.33 -23.24
CA LEU A 290 1.01 17.98 -24.02
C LEU A 290 1.36 19.16 -24.92
N THR A 291 2.62 19.59 -24.89
CA THR A 291 3.13 20.71 -25.70
C THR A 291 3.34 20.35 -27.17
N GLY A 292 3.17 19.06 -27.53
CA GLY A 292 3.34 18.56 -28.88
C GLY A 292 3.16 17.04 -28.94
N ARG A 293 3.49 16.47 -30.11
CA ARG A 293 3.39 15.02 -30.34
C ARG A 293 4.28 14.26 -29.34
N THR A 294 3.64 13.49 -28.48
CA THR A 294 4.31 12.63 -27.50
C THR A 294 4.03 11.18 -27.87
N LEU A 295 5.07 10.37 -28.05
CA LEU A 295 4.91 8.93 -28.22
C LEU A 295 4.61 8.31 -26.85
N LEU A 296 3.50 7.57 -26.76
CA LEU A 296 3.21 6.73 -25.59
C LEU A 296 4.10 5.49 -25.71
N ASN A 297 4.98 5.30 -24.72
CA ASN A 297 5.84 4.12 -24.60
C ASN A 297 5.11 2.96 -23.94
#